data_AF-R7RYX4-F1
#
_entry.id   AF-R7RYX4-F1
#
_cell.length_a   1.000
_cell.length_b   1.000
_cell.length_c   1.000
_cell.angle_alpha   90.00
_cell.angle_beta   90.00
_cell.angle_gamma   90.00
#
_symmetry.space_group_name_H-M   'P 1'
#
loop_
_entity.id
_entity.type
_entity.pdbx_description
1 polymer ?
#
loop_
_entity_poly.entity_id
_entity_poly.type
_entity_poly.pdbx_seq_one_letter_code
_entity_poly.pdbx_strand_id
1 'polypeptide(L)'
;MGFRQAAVLSSACFFLGVLFICFNVDYRVLFLPVTDETVADAFQFYTMFYNAPPAIKALMHGVMGFGVLGLVFKLQKWDESALFFDGCSLAANIFSIGVYTGVTIPALRTIVTPLEGIDTREDQIEAAKVLSAGNTIIMVLLGSVLLMQGGQEYAKRLEARELEK
;
A
#
# COMPACT_ATOMS: atom_id res chain seq x y z
N MET A 1 20.25 6.73 -11.25
CA MET A 1 18.82 6.89 -10.90
C MET A 1 18.17 7.90 -11.84
N GLY A 2 17.22 7.50 -12.68
CA GLY A 2 16.47 8.40 -13.56
C GLY A 2 15.14 8.85 -12.93
N PHE A 3 14.51 9.90 -13.48
CA PHE A 3 13.22 10.44 -12.99
C PHE A 3 12.12 9.37 -12.82
N ARG A 4 12.09 8.34 -13.67
CA ARG A 4 11.11 7.25 -13.60
C ARG A 4 11.24 6.41 -12.32
N GLN A 5 12.47 6.11 -11.91
CA GLN A 5 12.73 5.34 -10.69
C GLN A 5 12.43 6.16 -9.43
N ALA A 6 12.71 7.46 -9.47
CA ALA A 6 12.35 8.38 -8.38
C ALA A 6 10.83 8.43 -8.18
N ALA A 7 10.03 8.39 -9.25
CA ALA A 7 8.56 8.36 -9.16
C ALA A 7 8.04 7.10 -8.46
N VAL A 8 8.61 5.94 -8.76
CA VAL A 8 8.24 4.67 -8.12
C VAL A 8 8.62 4.67 -6.64
N LEU A 9 9.87 5.07 -6.33
CA LEU A 9 10.36 5.11 -4.95
C LEU A 9 9.59 6.12 -4.09
N SER A 10 9.31 7.32 -4.61
CA SER A 10 8.57 8.33 -3.85
C SER A 10 7.14 7.89 -3.57
N SER A 11 6.46 7.30 -4.56
CA SER A 11 5.12 6.74 -4.37
C SER A 11 5.12 5.60 -3.35
N ALA A 12 6.03 4.63 -3.46
CA ALA A 12 6.09 3.49 -2.55
C ALA A 12 6.40 3.94 -1.11
N CYS A 13 7.39 4.81 -0.93
CA CYS A 13 7.74 5.36 0.39
C CYS A 13 6.61 6.21 1.00
N PHE A 14 5.89 7.01 0.19
CA PHE A 14 4.75 7.79 0.65
C PHE A 14 3.67 6.88 1.26
N PHE A 15 3.26 5.83 0.55
CA PHE A 15 2.25 4.91 1.05
C PHE A 15 2.74 4.04 2.20
N LEU A 16 4.00 3.61 2.19
CA LEU A 16 4.58 2.92 3.35
C LEU A 16 4.56 3.82 4.60
N GLY A 17 4.79 5.12 4.45
CA GLY A 17 4.64 6.08 5.54
C GLY A 17 3.20 6.17 6.06
N VAL A 18 2.22 6.28 5.14
CA VAL A 18 0.79 6.28 5.51
C VAL A 18 0.40 4.97 6.23
N LEU A 19 0.81 3.83 5.69
CA LEU A 19 0.51 2.51 6.26
C LEU A 19 1.23 2.30 7.59
N PHE A 20 2.41 2.87 7.78
CA PHE A 20 3.11 2.84 9.07
C PHE A 20 2.34 3.62 10.15
N ILE A 21 1.68 4.72 9.77
CA ILE A 21 0.76 5.42 10.69
C ILE A 21 -0.43 4.51 11.02
N CYS A 22 -1.08 3.90 10.02
CA CYS A 22 -2.16 2.93 10.24
C CYS A 22 -1.71 1.76 11.14
N PHE A 23 -0.47 1.30 10.98
CA PHE A 23 0.08 0.15 11.71
C PHE A 23 0.08 0.33 13.23
N ASN A 24 0.16 1.56 13.74
CA ASN A 24 0.09 1.84 15.18
C ASN A 24 -1.26 1.40 15.79
N VAL A 25 -2.33 1.43 14.98
CA VAL A 25 -3.66 0.96 15.35
C VAL A 25 -3.85 -0.49 14.92
N ASP A 26 -3.50 -0.80 13.66
CA ASP A 26 -3.71 -2.13 13.08
C ASP A 26 -3.02 -3.24 13.86
N TYR A 27 -1.82 -2.97 14.38
CA TYR A 27 -1.08 -3.97 15.15
C TYR A 27 -1.87 -4.46 16.38
N ARG A 28 -2.53 -3.53 17.08
CA ARG A 28 -3.31 -3.84 18.29
C ARG A 28 -4.58 -4.61 17.95
N VAL A 29 -5.21 -4.32 16.82
CA VAL A 29 -6.42 -5.01 16.36
C VAL A 29 -6.11 -6.41 15.82
N LEU A 30 -4.97 -6.57 15.14
CA LEU A 30 -4.65 -7.77 14.39
C LEU A 30 -3.85 -8.81 15.20
N PHE A 31 -2.89 -8.38 16.02
CA PHE A 31 -1.93 -9.28 16.66
C PHE A 31 -2.07 -9.40 18.18
N LEU A 32 -2.90 -8.57 18.81
CA LEU A 32 -3.13 -8.59 20.25
C LEU A 32 -4.57 -9.00 20.58
N PRO A 33 -4.86 -9.42 21.83
CA PRO A 33 -6.23 -9.64 22.28
C PRO A 33 -7.08 -8.37 22.10
N VAL A 34 -8.18 -8.50 21.38
CA VAL A 34 -9.08 -7.37 21.08
C VAL A 34 -9.90 -7.04 22.32
N THR A 35 -9.82 -5.78 22.75
CA THR A 35 -10.60 -5.19 23.83
C THR A 35 -11.50 -4.07 23.30
N ASP A 36 -12.53 -3.69 24.06
CA ASP A 36 -13.42 -2.59 23.68
C ASP A 36 -12.67 -1.27 23.43
N GLU A 37 -11.61 -1.02 24.19
CA GLU A 37 -10.72 0.13 24.00
C GLU A 37 -10.01 0.07 22.64
N THR A 38 -9.40 -1.07 22.29
CA THR A 38 -8.73 -1.22 20.99
C THR A 38 -9.68 -1.07 19.81
N VAL A 39 -10.93 -1.52 19.96
CA VAL A 39 -11.98 -1.34 18.95
C VAL A 39 -12.38 0.12 18.83
N ALA A 40 -12.58 0.81 19.97
CA ALA A 40 -12.94 2.22 19.97
C ALA A 40 -11.85 3.08 19.32
N ASP A 41 -10.57 2.85 19.65
CA ASP A 41 -9.42 3.52 19.05
C ASP A 41 -9.40 3.31 17.53
N ALA A 42 -9.57 2.07 17.08
CA ALA A 42 -9.58 1.75 15.66
C ALA A 42 -10.72 2.43 14.91
N PHE A 43 -11.92 2.43 15.49
CA PHE A 43 -13.09 3.02 14.86
C PHE A 43 -12.95 4.54 14.78
N GLN A 44 -12.45 5.17 15.83
CA GLN A 44 -12.18 6.60 15.84
C GLN A 44 -11.13 6.97 14.79
N PHE A 45 -10.01 6.24 14.74
CA PHE A 45 -8.93 6.47 13.78
C PHE A 45 -9.43 6.35 12.34
N TYR A 46 -10.13 5.25 12.02
CA TYR A 46 -10.63 5.02 10.67
C TYR A 46 -11.79 5.94 10.28
N THR A 47 -12.61 6.38 11.24
CA THR A 47 -13.61 7.42 11.01
C THR A 47 -12.97 8.76 10.66
N MET A 48 -11.88 9.15 11.34
CA MET A 48 -11.13 10.37 11.01
C MET A 48 -10.56 10.28 9.58
N PHE A 49 -9.97 9.15 9.23
CA PHE A 49 -9.38 8.94 7.90
C PHE A 49 -10.45 8.92 6.79
N TYR A 50 -11.58 8.26 7.02
CA TYR A 50 -12.70 8.21 6.09
C TYR A 50 -13.31 9.59 5.83
N ASN A 51 -13.41 10.42 6.86
CA ASN A 51 -13.99 11.77 6.78
C ASN A 51 -12.97 12.85 6.39
N ALA A 52 -11.73 12.47 6.06
CA ALA A 52 -10.71 13.40 5.59
C ALA A 52 -11.20 14.22 4.38
N PRO A 53 -10.79 15.51 4.28
CA PRO A 53 -11.17 16.37 3.16
C PRO A 53 -10.91 15.71 1.80
N PRO A 54 -11.76 15.92 0.77
CA PRO A 54 -11.62 15.29 -0.54
C PRO A 54 -10.24 15.50 -1.19
N ALA A 55 -9.59 16.63 -0.89
CA ALA A 55 -8.23 16.93 -1.36
C ALA A 55 -7.20 15.86 -0.92
N ILE A 56 -7.32 15.31 0.29
CA ILE A 56 -6.43 14.25 0.79
C ILE A 56 -6.64 12.97 -0.01
N LYS A 57 -7.91 12.59 -0.24
CA LYS A 57 -8.25 11.42 -1.07
C LYS A 57 -7.73 11.59 -2.50
N ALA A 58 -7.92 12.77 -3.10
CA ALA A 58 -7.42 13.08 -4.43
C ALA A 58 -5.89 13.01 -4.51
N LEU A 59 -5.19 13.56 -3.51
CA LEU A 59 -3.73 13.46 -3.40
C LEU A 59 -3.27 11.99 -3.36
N MET A 60 -3.88 11.17 -2.51
CA MET A 60 -3.52 9.76 -2.41
C MET A 60 -3.68 9.03 -3.74
N HIS A 61 -4.83 9.16 -4.42
CA HIS A 61 -5.02 8.51 -5.72
C HIS A 61 -4.09 9.09 -6.80
N GLY A 62 -3.75 10.38 -6.71
CA GLY A 62 -2.75 11.01 -7.57
C GLY A 62 -1.35 10.42 -7.41
N VAL A 63 -0.89 10.25 -6.16
CA VAL A 63 0.41 9.61 -5.87
C VAL A 63 0.40 8.14 -6.30
N MET A 64 -0.71 7.43 -6.11
CA MET A 64 -0.89 6.04 -6.58
C MET A 64 -0.74 5.94 -8.10
N GLY A 65 -1.44 6.81 -8.84
CA GLY A 65 -1.32 6.88 -10.30
C GLY A 65 0.10 7.23 -10.75
N PHE A 66 0.77 8.14 -10.04
CA PHE A 66 2.15 8.52 -10.34
C PHE A 66 3.13 7.34 -10.20
N GLY A 67 2.98 6.50 -9.17
CA GLY A 67 3.78 5.29 -8.99
C GLY A 67 3.57 4.26 -10.11
N VAL A 68 2.31 3.99 -10.47
CA VAL A 68 1.96 3.07 -11.55
C VAL A 68 2.50 3.54 -12.90
N LEU A 69 2.31 4.82 -13.23
CA LEU A 69 2.84 5.40 -14.47
C LEU A 69 4.36 5.29 -14.51
N GLY A 70 5.04 5.54 -13.39
CA GLY A 70 6.49 5.35 -13.26
C GLY A 70 6.92 3.94 -13.68
N LEU A 71 6.25 2.90 -13.17
CA LEU A 71 6.54 1.50 -13.50
C LEU A 71 6.25 1.17 -14.97
N VAL A 72 5.10 1.61 -15.50
CA VAL A 72 4.75 1.42 -16.92
C VAL A 72 5.79 2.07 -17.84
N PHE A 73 6.25 3.28 -17.53
CA PHE A 73 7.30 3.94 -18.31
C PHE A 73 8.67 3.23 -18.20
N LYS A 74 8.97 2.55 -17.10
CA LYS A 74 10.20 1.75 -17.00
C LYS A 74 10.14 0.48 -17.84
N LEU A 75 8.97 -0.16 -17.90
CA LEU A 75 8.75 -1.39 -18.67
C LEU A 75 8.88 -1.22 -20.19
N GLN A 76 8.85 0.00 -20.72
CA GLN A 76 8.93 0.25 -22.17
C GLN A 76 10.16 -0.32 -22.87
N LYS A 77 11.26 -0.58 -22.13
CA LYS A 77 12.48 -1.13 -22.72
C LYS A 77 12.40 -2.64 -22.97
N TRP A 78 11.50 -3.36 -22.28
CA TRP A 78 11.29 -4.81 -22.41
C TRP A 78 12.57 -5.68 -22.34
N ASP A 79 13.63 -5.19 -21.71
CA ASP A 79 14.82 -6.00 -21.43
C ASP A 79 14.59 -6.90 -20.21
N GLU A 80 15.47 -7.88 -19.99
CA GLU A 80 15.34 -8.83 -18.88
C GLU A 80 15.26 -8.12 -17.52
N SER A 81 16.08 -7.06 -17.34
CA SER A 81 16.04 -6.23 -16.13
C SER A 81 14.67 -5.58 -15.93
N ALA A 82 14.11 -4.95 -16.96
CA ALA A 82 12.78 -4.35 -16.88
C ALA A 82 11.70 -5.41 -16.61
N LEU A 83 11.77 -6.57 -17.26
CA LEU A 83 10.77 -7.62 -17.07
C LEU A 83 10.77 -8.17 -15.63
N PHE A 84 11.94 -8.51 -15.09
CA PHE A 84 12.04 -9.10 -13.75
C PHE A 84 11.87 -8.07 -12.64
N PHE A 85 12.54 -6.92 -12.70
CA PHE A 85 12.47 -5.96 -11.60
C PHE A 85 11.24 -5.05 -11.71
N ASP A 86 11.02 -4.42 -12.86
CA ASP A 86 9.90 -3.49 -13.04
C ASP A 86 8.57 -4.21 -13.28
N GLY A 87 8.59 -5.37 -13.94
CA GLY A 87 7.39 -6.20 -14.15
C GLY A 87 6.86 -6.79 -12.84
N CYS A 88 7.73 -7.39 -12.01
CA CYS A 88 7.33 -7.85 -10.67
C CYS A 88 6.89 -6.70 -9.77
N SER A 89 7.58 -5.54 -9.85
CA SER A 89 7.15 -4.35 -9.11
C SER A 89 5.76 -3.88 -9.55
N LEU A 90 5.46 -3.89 -10.85
CA LEU A 90 4.13 -3.53 -11.37
C LEU A 90 3.07 -4.54 -10.91
N ALA A 91 3.35 -5.84 -10.98
CA ALA A 91 2.45 -6.87 -10.48
C ALA A 91 2.13 -6.69 -8.99
N ALA A 92 3.15 -6.46 -8.15
CA ALA A 92 2.97 -6.17 -6.73
C ALA A 92 2.14 -4.90 -6.49
N ASN A 93 2.38 -3.85 -7.29
CA ASN A 93 1.64 -2.58 -7.19
C ASN A 93 0.15 -2.75 -7.60
N ILE A 94 -0.12 -3.44 -8.70
CA ILE A 94 -1.50 -3.74 -9.13
C ILE A 94 -2.21 -4.61 -8.09
N PHE A 95 -1.53 -5.60 -7.52
CA PHE A 95 -2.11 -6.42 -6.46
C PHE A 95 -2.40 -5.60 -5.20
N SER A 96 -1.51 -4.69 -4.82
CA SER A 96 -1.75 -3.72 -3.74
C SER A 96 -3.00 -2.86 -4.02
N ILE A 97 -3.20 -2.39 -5.25
CA ILE A 97 -4.41 -1.65 -5.65
C ILE A 97 -5.66 -2.55 -5.54
N GLY A 98 -5.55 -3.82 -5.91
CA GLY A 98 -6.62 -4.80 -5.75
C GLY A 98 -7.00 -5.01 -4.29
N VAL A 99 -6.03 -5.14 -3.38
CA VAL A 99 -6.28 -5.24 -1.94
C VAL A 99 -6.90 -3.94 -1.42
N TYR A 100 -6.39 -2.77 -1.82
CA TYR A 100 -6.96 -1.49 -1.42
C TYR A 100 -8.43 -1.34 -1.84
N THR A 101 -8.74 -1.61 -3.10
CA THR A 101 -10.10 -1.41 -3.63
C THR A 101 -11.08 -2.51 -3.21
N GLY A 102 -10.62 -3.77 -3.15
CA GLY A 102 -11.44 -4.93 -2.82
C GLY A 102 -11.55 -5.25 -1.33
N VAL A 103 -10.63 -4.78 -0.50
CA VAL A 103 -10.57 -5.10 0.94
C VAL A 103 -10.63 -3.82 1.79
N THR A 104 -9.70 -2.89 1.60
CA THR A 104 -9.60 -1.70 2.45
C THR A 104 -10.85 -0.81 2.33
N ILE A 105 -11.30 -0.49 1.11
CA ILE A 105 -12.46 0.41 0.93
C ILE A 105 -13.77 -0.19 1.50
N PRO A 106 -14.15 -1.44 1.20
CA PRO A 106 -15.37 -2.02 1.75
C PRO A 106 -15.33 -2.12 3.28
N ALA A 107 -14.23 -2.62 3.84
CA ALA A 107 -14.09 -2.73 5.29
C ALA A 107 -14.16 -1.36 5.99
N LEU A 108 -13.56 -0.32 5.39
CA LEU A 108 -13.65 1.04 5.91
C LEU A 108 -15.09 1.57 5.93
N ARG A 109 -15.90 1.23 4.92
CA ARG A 109 -17.33 1.59 4.88
C ARG A 109 -18.12 0.87 5.96
N THR A 110 -17.89 -0.42 6.20
CA THR A 110 -18.55 -1.17 7.28
C THR A 110 -18.22 -0.58 8.67
N ILE A 111 -16.98 -0.14 8.88
CA ILE A 111 -16.58 0.49 10.16
C ILE A 111 -17.29 1.84 10.36
N VAL A 112 -17.35 2.69 9.33
CA VAL A 112 -17.74 4.11 9.49
C VAL A 112 -19.20 4.38 9.15
N THR A 113 -19.75 3.67 8.18
CA THR A 113 -21.13 3.80 7.70
C THR A 113 -21.79 2.41 7.61
N PRO A 114 -21.98 1.72 8.75
CA PRO A 114 -22.62 0.41 8.78
C PRO A 114 -24.06 0.50 8.25
N LEU A 115 -24.50 -0.52 7.55
CA LEU A 115 -25.87 -0.66 7.08
C LEU A 115 -26.79 -1.02 8.25
N GLU A 116 -27.74 -0.13 8.58
CA GLU A 116 -28.70 -0.36 9.66
C GLU A 116 -29.49 -1.66 9.45
N GLY A 117 -29.53 -2.50 10.48
CA GLY A 117 -30.23 -3.79 10.46
C GLY A 117 -29.51 -4.91 9.67
N ILE A 118 -28.34 -4.63 9.09
CA ILE A 118 -27.50 -5.61 8.39
C ILE A 118 -26.16 -5.77 9.10
N ASP A 119 -25.39 -4.67 9.23
CA ASP A 119 -24.07 -4.70 9.83
C ASP A 119 -24.19 -4.59 11.36
N THR A 120 -23.82 -5.66 12.06
CA THR A 120 -23.76 -5.71 13.51
C THR A 120 -22.46 -5.12 14.05
N ARG A 121 -22.38 -4.89 15.36
CA ARG A 121 -21.13 -4.47 16.00
C ARG A 121 -19.99 -5.49 15.79
N GLU A 122 -20.31 -6.77 15.75
CA GLU A 122 -19.34 -7.84 15.49
C GLU A 122 -18.79 -7.73 14.07
N ASP A 123 -19.64 -7.46 13.08
CA ASP A 123 -19.23 -7.26 11.68
C ASP A 123 -18.29 -6.05 11.53
N GLN A 124 -18.53 -4.97 12.28
CA GLN A 124 -17.62 -3.82 12.28
C GLN A 124 -16.24 -4.16 12.87
N ILE A 125 -16.19 -4.98 13.92
CA ILE A 125 -14.94 -5.43 14.54
C ILE A 125 -14.19 -6.36 13.58
N GLU A 126 -14.89 -7.26 12.91
CA GLU A 126 -14.32 -8.11 11.88
C GLU A 126 -13.79 -7.28 10.70
N ALA A 127 -14.56 -6.29 10.25
CA ALA A 127 -14.11 -5.36 9.21
C ALA A 127 -12.84 -4.61 9.62
N ALA A 128 -12.71 -4.18 10.87
CA ALA A 128 -11.47 -3.58 11.37
C ALA A 128 -10.28 -4.55 11.27
N LYS A 129 -10.45 -5.82 11.66
CA LYS A 129 -9.40 -6.85 11.51
C LYS A 129 -9.02 -7.09 10.04
N VAL A 130 -10.02 -7.22 9.17
CA VAL A 130 -9.85 -7.43 7.73
C VAL A 130 -9.11 -6.24 7.10
N LEU A 131 -9.46 -5.02 7.49
CA LEU A 131 -8.79 -3.82 7.03
C LEU A 131 -7.34 -3.77 7.50
N SER A 132 -7.08 -4.07 8.78
CA SER A 132 -5.72 -4.14 9.35
C SER A 132 -4.85 -5.19 8.65
N ALA A 133 -5.42 -6.35 8.34
CA ALA A 133 -4.74 -7.39 7.56
C ALA A 133 -4.45 -6.92 6.13
N GLY A 134 -5.42 -6.27 5.46
CA GLY A 134 -5.25 -5.69 4.13
C GLY A 134 -4.11 -4.67 4.07
N ASN A 135 -4.06 -3.75 5.04
CA ASN A 135 -2.97 -2.78 5.16
C ASN A 135 -1.60 -3.45 5.35
N THR A 136 -1.53 -4.50 6.17
CA THR A 136 -0.29 -5.27 6.39
C THR A 136 0.17 -5.96 5.10
N ILE A 137 -0.75 -6.56 4.34
CA ILE A 137 -0.45 -7.16 3.02
C ILE A 137 0.10 -6.10 2.06
N ILE A 138 -0.56 -4.94 1.96
CA ILE A 138 -0.11 -3.84 1.12
C ILE A 138 1.29 -3.38 1.53
N MET A 139 1.58 -3.29 2.83
CA MET A 139 2.90 -2.91 3.34
C MET A 139 4.00 -3.87 2.85
N VAL A 140 3.74 -5.18 2.87
CA VAL A 140 4.67 -6.20 2.34
C VAL A 140 4.84 -6.06 0.83
N LEU A 141 3.76 -5.83 0.08
CA LEU A 141 3.80 -5.65 -1.37
C LEU A 141 4.59 -4.40 -1.77
N LEU A 142 4.40 -3.27 -1.09
CA LEU A 142 5.16 -2.04 -1.36
C LEU A 142 6.61 -2.16 -0.88
N GLY A 143 6.86 -2.88 0.21
CA GLY A 143 8.21 -3.23 0.65
C GLY A 143 8.97 -4.07 -0.38
N SER A 144 8.30 -5.03 -1.02
CA SER A 144 8.91 -5.81 -2.11
C SER A 144 9.21 -4.96 -3.33
N VAL A 145 8.38 -3.96 -3.66
CA VAL A 145 8.69 -2.97 -4.70
C VAL A 145 9.99 -2.24 -4.37
N LEU A 146 10.18 -1.76 -3.13
CA LEU A 146 11.44 -1.10 -2.74
C LEU A 146 12.65 -2.04 -2.90
N LEU A 147 12.52 -3.30 -2.49
CA LEU A 147 13.57 -4.31 -2.64
C LEU A 147 13.91 -4.55 -4.11
N MET A 148 12.91 -4.67 -4.99
CA MET A 148 13.12 -4.85 -6.43
C MET A 148 13.80 -3.63 -7.05
N GLN A 149 13.36 -2.42 -6.69
CA GLN A 149 13.94 -1.17 -7.21
C GLN A 149 15.39 -0.96 -6.74
N GLY A 150 15.70 -1.36 -5.50
CA GLY A 150 17.07 -1.39 -4.99
C GLY A 150 17.92 -2.47 -5.67
N GLY A 151 17.36 -3.67 -5.85
CA GLY A 151 18.01 -4.79 -6.53
C GLY A 151 18.37 -4.48 -7.98
N GLN A 152 17.48 -3.80 -8.71
CA GLN A 152 17.74 -3.37 -10.09
C GLN A 152 18.90 -2.37 -10.17
N GLU A 153 18.95 -1.38 -9.27
CA GLU A 153 20.06 -0.42 -9.23
C GLU A 153 21.37 -1.10 -8.83
N TYR A 154 21.32 -2.07 -7.92
CA TYR A 154 22.49 -2.88 -7.55
C TYR A 154 23.00 -3.70 -8.74
N ALA A 155 22.13 -4.44 -9.43
CA ALA A 155 22.49 -5.24 -10.61
C ALA A 155 23.12 -4.38 -11.70
N LYS A 156 22.51 -3.22 -12.00
CA LYS A 156 23.04 -2.27 -12.98
C LYS A 156 24.45 -1.77 -12.62
N ARG A 157 24.72 -1.49 -11.34
CA ARG A 157 26.04 -1.05 -10.89
C ARG A 157 27.07 -2.17 -10.95
N LEU A 158 26.64 -3.42 -10.72
CA LEU A 158 27.51 -4.58 -10.82
C LEU A 158 27.93 -4.81 -12.28
N GLU A 159 26.99 -4.83 -13.21
CA GLU A 159 27.26 -4.95 -14.66
C GLU A 159 28.22 -3.86 -15.15
N ALA A 160 28.01 -2.60 -14.73
CA ALA A 160 28.90 -1.50 -15.10
C ALA A 160 30.36 -1.73 -14.64
N ARG A 161 30.54 -2.25 -13.43
CA ARG A 161 31.87 -2.58 -12.88
C ARG A 161 32.53 -3.77 -13.58
N GLU A 162 31.75 -4.71 -14.08
CA GLU A 162 32.26 -5.87 -14.82
C GLU A 162 32.71 -5.47 -16.23
N LEU A 163 32.02 -4.52 -16.86
CA LEU A 163 32.40 -3.96 -18.17
C LEU A 163 33.65 -3.06 -18.12
N GLU A 164 33.98 -2.51 -16.95
CA GLU A 164 35.17 -1.69 -16.72
C GLU A 164 36.44 -2.53 -16.46
N LYS A 165 36.32 -3.85 -16.28
CA LYS A 165 37.45 -4.78 -16.10
C LYS A 165 37.92 -5.35 -17.43
#